data_AF-A0A7J3W7X6-F1
#
_entry.id   AF-A0A7J3W7X6-F1
#
_cell.length_a   1.000
_cell.length_b   1.000
_cell.length_c   1.000
_cell.angle_alpha   90.00
_cell.angle_beta   90.00
_cell.angle_gamma   90.00
#
_symmetry.space_group_name_H-M   'P 1'
#
loop_
_entity.id
_entity.type
_entity.pdbx_description
1 polymer ?
#
loop_
_entity_poly.entity_id
_entity_poly.type
_entity_poly.pdbx_seq_one_letter_code
_entity_poly.pdbx_strand_id
1 'polypeptide(L)'
;MFQDIPVDVGVAYEGERIRRSEMYVEFGGPDVKFKFELARVRKPEEVKDGEITIIGPDIKDIPEGSSVPLGIVVEVAGSQLEEELEGIIERRIHEFTNYVHGFMHLNQRYDIWCRLSKEAFKKGFDSFTYLGKVLIRLYKADFPIIEKIQVTFITDPKEVERMYYEALKIYEARDAKARGLKDEDVDEFYGCILCQSFAPTHVCVITPQRYSNCGAISWFDGRAASKVDPKGPIFRIPKGECLDPVGGEYSGVNKIVQEKSLGAIKRVQLYTAFKYPHTSCGCFEA
;
A
#
# COMPACT_ATOMS: atom_id res chain seq x y z
N MET A 1 1.73 -12.56 19.21
CA MET A 1 0.89 -11.52 18.58
C MET A 1 -0.29 -12.10 17.80
N PHE A 2 -0.13 -13.23 17.09
CA PHE A 2 -1.15 -13.77 16.17
C PHE A 2 -1.58 -15.22 16.48
N GLN A 3 -1.59 -15.63 17.75
CA GLN A 3 -1.90 -17.03 18.14
C GLN A 3 -3.34 -17.48 17.81
N ASP A 4 -4.26 -16.53 17.61
CA ASP A 4 -5.65 -16.77 17.22
C ASP A 4 -5.88 -16.64 15.70
N ILE A 5 -4.81 -16.55 14.91
CA ILE A 5 -4.87 -16.56 13.45
C ILE A 5 -4.53 -17.99 12.97
N PRO A 6 -5.33 -18.59 12.07
CA PRO A 6 -5.16 -19.99 11.64
C PRO A 6 -3.88 -20.28 10.83
N VAL A 7 -3.21 -19.22 10.37
CA VAL A 7 -2.00 -19.28 9.56
C VAL A 7 -0.93 -18.39 10.17
N ASP A 8 0.32 -18.61 9.78
CA ASP A 8 1.43 -17.79 10.20
C ASP A 8 1.29 -16.36 9.67
N VAL A 9 1.78 -15.39 10.45
CA VAL A 9 1.80 -13.98 10.08
C VAL A 9 3.20 -13.43 10.32
N GLY A 10 3.83 -12.88 9.29
CA GLY A 10 5.14 -12.27 9.37
C GLY A 10 5.71 -11.81 8.02
N VAL A 11 6.77 -10.99 8.09
CA VAL A 11 7.43 -10.39 6.92
C VAL A 11 7.98 -11.44 5.94
N ALA A 12 8.29 -12.65 6.43
CA ALA A 12 8.78 -13.75 5.61
C ALA A 12 7.81 -14.17 4.48
N TYR A 13 6.51 -13.87 4.62
CA TYR A 13 5.48 -14.23 3.64
C TYR A 13 5.18 -13.10 2.63
N GLU A 14 5.75 -11.90 2.80
CA GLU A 14 5.38 -10.73 1.98
C GLU A 14 5.56 -10.95 0.47
N GLY A 15 6.56 -11.74 0.09
CA GLY A 15 6.85 -12.07 -1.31
C GLY A 15 6.05 -13.25 -1.88
N GLU A 16 5.12 -13.83 -1.13
CA GLU A 16 4.36 -15.02 -1.56
C GLU A 16 3.50 -14.72 -2.80
N ARG A 17 3.53 -15.64 -3.77
CA ARG A 17 2.75 -15.55 -5.01
C ARG A 17 1.84 -16.75 -5.14
N ILE A 18 0.53 -16.52 -5.19
CA ILE A 18 -0.48 -17.58 -5.30
C ILE A 18 -0.87 -17.73 -6.77
N ARG A 19 -0.52 -18.88 -7.37
CA ARG A 19 -0.89 -19.19 -8.76
C ARG A 19 -2.36 -19.63 -8.82
N ARG A 20 -2.97 -19.54 -10.02
CA ARG A 20 -4.37 -19.95 -10.23
C ARG A 20 -4.67 -21.38 -9.79
N SER A 21 -3.71 -22.30 -9.91
CA SER A 21 -3.85 -23.70 -9.46
C SER A 21 -3.92 -23.85 -7.93
N GLU A 22 -3.31 -22.93 -7.19
CA GLU A 22 -3.18 -22.93 -5.72
C GLU A 22 -4.24 -22.06 -5.04
N MET A 23 -4.95 -21.25 -5.83
CA MET A 23 -5.94 -20.28 -5.37
C MET A 23 -7.23 -20.98 -4.93
N TYR A 24 -7.71 -20.63 -3.74
CA TYR A 24 -9.06 -20.95 -3.29
C TYR A 24 -10.06 -19.94 -3.86
N VAL A 25 -9.80 -18.64 -3.70
CA VAL A 25 -10.66 -17.57 -4.21
C VAL A 25 -9.81 -16.37 -4.63
N GLU A 26 -10.29 -15.67 -5.65
CA GLU A 26 -9.76 -14.39 -6.11
C GLU A 26 -10.69 -13.24 -5.70
N PHE A 27 -10.11 -12.15 -5.23
CA PHE A 27 -10.81 -10.92 -4.91
C PHE A 27 -10.28 -9.80 -5.79
N GLY A 28 -11.16 -9.11 -6.51
CA GLY A 28 -10.74 -8.10 -7.46
C GLY A 28 -9.98 -8.71 -8.64
N GLY A 29 -8.85 -8.12 -9.02
CA GLY A 29 -8.08 -8.55 -10.18
C GLY A 29 -8.70 -8.15 -11.53
N PRO A 30 -8.12 -8.64 -12.65
CA PRO A 30 -8.48 -8.19 -14.00
C PRO A 30 -9.92 -8.53 -14.41
N ASP A 31 -10.46 -9.64 -13.91
CA ASP A 31 -11.79 -10.14 -14.29
C ASP A 31 -12.93 -9.46 -13.51
N VAL A 32 -12.60 -8.65 -12.50
CA VAL A 32 -13.58 -7.99 -11.62
C VAL A 32 -13.50 -6.48 -11.79
N LYS A 33 -14.60 -5.90 -12.26
CA LYS A 33 -14.69 -4.48 -12.59
C LYS A 33 -14.64 -3.58 -11.36
N PHE A 34 -15.45 -3.88 -10.34
CA PHE A 34 -15.57 -3.05 -9.15
C PHE A 34 -14.81 -3.68 -8.00
N LYS A 35 -13.78 -2.97 -7.55
CA LYS A 35 -12.87 -3.39 -6.49
C LYS A 35 -12.17 -2.16 -5.95
N PHE A 36 -11.92 -2.10 -4.65
CA PHE A 36 -11.16 -0.99 -4.08
C PHE A 36 -10.59 -1.28 -2.70
N GLU A 37 -9.59 -0.51 -2.30
CA GLU A 37 -9.18 -0.37 -0.90
C GLU A 37 -9.04 1.11 -0.52
N LEU A 38 -9.52 1.48 0.65
CA LEU A 38 -9.60 2.87 1.08
C LEU A 38 -9.24 3.00 2.55
N ALA A 39 -8.26 3.84 2.88
CA ALA A 39 -8.06 4.29 4.26
C ALA A 39 -8.70 5.67 4.48
N ARG A 40 -9.33 5.88 5.64
CA ARG A 40 -9.93 7.16 6.03
C ARG A 40 -9.54 7.56 7.44
N VAL A 41 -9.15 8.81 7.61
CA VAL A 41 -9.08 9.44 8.93
C VAL A 41 -10.47 9.95 9.29
N ARG A 42 -10.93 9.58 10.48
CA ARG A 42 -12.27 9.88 11.00
C ARG A 42 -12.19 10.54 12.36
N LYS A 43 -13.30 11.12 12.80
CA LYS A 43 -13.41 11.58 14.17
C LYS A 43 -13.50 10.40 15.14
N PRO A 44 -12.99 10.51 16.38
CA PRO A 44 -13.01 9.41 17.34
C PRO A 44 -14.39 8.82 17.64
N GLU A 45 -15.46 9.59 17.53
CA GLU A 45 -16.85 9.15 17.71
C GLU A 45 -17.41 8.33 16.54
N GLU A 46 -16.81 8.42 15.37
CA GLU A 46 -17.22 7.68 14.16
C GLU A 46 -16.56 6.29 14.08
N VAL A 47 -15.54 6.04 14.89
CA VAL A 47 -14.76 4.80 14.87
C VAL A 47 -15.00 3.97 16.14
N LYS A 48 -15.49 2.75 15.97
CA LYS A 48 -15.56 1.76 17.04
C LYS A 48 -14.27 0.94 17.05
N ASP A 49 -13.43 1.21 18.04
CA ASP A 49 -12.12 0.58 18.12
C ASP A 49 -12.20 -0.96 18.14
N GLY A 50 -11.48 -1.60 17.22
CA GLY A 50 -11.43 -3.04 17.07
C GLY A 50 -12.58 -3.66 16.27
N GLU A 51 -13.53 -2.86 15.77
CA GLU A 51 -14.68 -3.38 15.01
C GLU A 51 -14.22 -3.92 13.65
N ILE A 52 -14.70 -5.13 13.32
CA ILE A 52 -14.53 -5.75 12.01
C ILE A 52 -15.92 -6.03 11.46
N THR A 53 -16.23 -5.44 10.31
CA THR A 53 -17.53 -5.59 9.64
C THR A 53 -17.35 -6.31 8.32
N ILE A 54 -18.26 -7.22 7.98
CA ILE A 54 -18.29 -7.92 6.69
C ILE A 54 -19.67 -7.67 6.06
N ILE A 55 -19.69 -7.05 4.89
CA ILE A 55 -20.90 -6.73 4.12
C ILE A 55 -20.93 -7.59 2.87
N GLY A 56 -21.74 -8.65 2.89
CA GLY A 56 -21.84 -9.66 1.84
C GLY A 56 -21.32 -11.03 2.29
N PRO A 57 -21.11 -11.97 1.36
CA PRO A 57 -20.58 -13.31 1.66
C PRO A 57 -19.18 -13.24 2.28
N ASP A 58 -18.96 -13.97 3.38
CA ASP A 58 -17.61 -14.16 3.93
C ASP A 58 -16.86 -15.24 3.15
N ILE A 59 -15.57 -15.44 3.43
CA ILE A 59 -14.68 -16.36 2.68
C ILE A 59 -15.25 -17.78 2.63
N LYS A 60 -15.73 -18.32 3.76
CA LYS A 60 -16.35 -19.66 3.86
C LYS A 60 -17.61 -19.85 3.00
N ASP A 61 -18.28 -18.76 2.65
CA ASP A 61 -19.53 -18.77 1.89
C ASP A 61 -19.28 -18.63 0.37
N ILE A 62 -18.01 -18.46 -0.04
CA ILE A 62 -17.62 -18.28 -1.44
C ILE A 62 -17.11 -19.62 -2.01
N PRO A 63 -17.64 -20.09 -3.16
CA PRO A 63 -17.17 -21.33 -3.78
C PRO A 63 -15.70 -21.26 -4.20
N GLU A 64 -14.99 -22.40 -4.06
CA GLU A 64 -13.62 -22.54 -4.56
C GLU A 64 -13.53 -22.24 -6.07
N GLY A 65 -12.50 -21.50 -6.48
CA GLY A 65 -12.22 -21.09 -7.85
C GLY A 65 -12.97 -19.83 -8.29
N SER A 66 -13.75 -19.20 -7.41
CA SER A 66 -14.50 -17.97 -7.73
C SER A 66 -13.58 -16.75 -7.84
N SER A 67 -14.03 -15.77 -8.64
CA SER A 67 -13.52 -14.39 -8.64
C SER A 67 -14.66 -13.45 -8.23
N VAL A 68 -14.46 -12.69 -7.15
CA VAL A 68 -15.52 -11.86 -6.53
C VAL A 68 -15.07 -10.41 -6.29
N PRO A 69 -15.99 -9.44 -6.23
CA PRO A 69 -15.66 -8.07 -5.84
C PRO A 69 -15.17 -7.98 -4.39
N LEU A 70 -14.31 -7.01 -4.14
CA LEU A 70 -13.82 -6.69 -2.80
C LEU A 70 -13.66 -5.18 -2.63
N GLY A 71 -14.25 -4.67 -1.56
CA GLY A 71 -13.93 -3.39 -0.95
C GLY A 71 -13.24 -3.62 0.40
N ILE A 72 -12.09 -3.00 0.63
CA ILE A 72 -11.44 -2.96 1.96
C ILE A 72 -11.48 -1.51 2.45
N VAL A 73 -12.12 -1.26 3.58
CA VAL A 73 -12.15 0.08 4.20
C VAL A 73 -11.48 0.02 5.55
N VAL A 74 -10.43 0.82 5.73
CA VAL A 74 -9.72 0.97 7.00
C VAL A 74 -10.01 2.38 7.52
N GLU A 75 -10.72 2.49 8.64
CA GLU A 75 -11.03 3.79 9.24
C GLU A 75 -10.27 3.92 10.55
N VAL A 76 -9.55 5.04 10.69
CA VAL A 76 -8.66 5.30 11.83
C VAL A 76 -9.01 6.62 12.48
N ALA A 77 -8.81 6.71 13.78
CA ALA A 77 -8.95 7.95 14.54
C ALA A 77 -7.84 8.06 15.60
N GLY A 78 -7.40 9.29 15.83
CA GLY A 78 -6.31 9.61 16.75
C GLY A 78 -6.02 11.11 16.73
N SER A 79 -5.60 11.66 17.85
CA SER A 79 -5.40 13.10 18.04
C SER A 79 -4.31 13.70 17.14
N GLN A 80 -3.38 12.87 16.67
CA GLN A 80 -2.26 13.26 15.80
C GLN A 80 -2.46 12.82 14.34
N LEU A 81 -3.62 12.27 13.98
CA LEU A 81 -3.90 11.86 12.61
C LEU A 81 -4.44 13.01 11.77
N GLU A 82 -3.85 13.18 10.60
CA GLU A 82 -4.29 14.15 9.59
C GLU A 82 -4.71 13.41 8.32
N GLU A 83 -5.65 13.98 7.55
CA GLU A 83 -6.10 13.40 6.27
C GLU A 83 -4.95 13.21 5.27
N GLU A 84 -3.86 13.96 5.39
CA GLU A 84 -2.65 13.80 4.56
C GLU A 84 -1.96 12.43 4.77
N LEU A 85 -2.26 11.72 5.86
CA LEU A 85 -1.72 10.38 6.12
C LEU A 85 -2.55 9.27 5.52
N GLU A 86 -3.75 9.56 4.98
CA GLU A 86 -4.64 8.52 4.47
C GLU A 86 -3.96 7.67 3.37
N GLY A 87 -3.22 8.27 2.44
CA GLY A 87 -2.51 7.53 1.38
C GLY A 87 -1.42 6.58 1.93
N ILE A 88 -0.73 7.01 2.99
CA ILE A 88 0.31 6.21 3.67
C ILE A 88 -0.32 5.05 4.43
N ILE A 89 -1.41 5.30 5.14
CA ILE A 89 -2.16 4.26 5.86
C ILE A 89 -2.73 3.27 4.84
N GLU A 90 -3.34 3.74 3.76
CA GLU A 90 -3.89 2.90 2.68
C GLU A 90 -2.83 1.98 2.07
N ARG A 91 -1.61 2.48 1.83
CA ARG A 91 -0.54 1.65 1.28
C ARG A 91 -0.14 0.48 2.19
N ARG A 92 -0.37 0.58 3.49
CA ARG A 92 -0.06 -0.50 4.44
C ARG A 92 -1.04 -1.66 4.35
N ILE A 93 -2.21 -1.48 3.72
CA ILE A 93 -3.11 -2.60 3.40
C ILE A 93 -2.35 -3.65 2.58
N HIS A 94 -1.63 -3.24 1.54
CA HIS A 94 -0.80 -4.14 0.73
C HIS A 94 0.20 -4.92 1.58
N GLU A 95 1.03 -4.23 2.36
CA GLU A 95 2.10 -4.87 3.14
C GLU A 95 1.54 -5.79 4.23
N PHE A 96 0.60 -5.29 5.04
CA PHE A 96 0.06 -6.03 6.18
C PHE A 96 -0.78 -7.24 5.78
N THR A 97 -1.49 -7.17 4.65
CA THR A 97 -2.19 -8.35 4.12
C THR A 97 -1.22 -9.38 3.56
N ASN A 98 -0.14 -8.98 2.90
CA ASN A 98 0.89 -9.90 2.40
C ASN A 98 1.75 -10.52 3.51
N TYR A 99 1.71 -10.01 4.75
CA TYR A 99 2.32 -10.71 5.89
C TYR A 99 1.56 -11.96 6.31
N VAL A 100 0.32 -12.17 5.85
CA VAL A 100 -0.48 -13.35 6.16
C VAL A 100 -0.12 -14.47 5.20
N HIS A 101 0.41 -15.57 5.71
CA HIS A 101 0.78 -16.72 4.89
C HIS A 101 -0.44 -17.27 4.12
N GLY A 102 -0.30 -17.40 2.80
CA GLY A 102 -1.35 -17.84 1.90
C GLY A 102 -2.40 -16.78 1.57
N PHE A 103 -2.15 -15.50 1.88
CA PHE A 103 -2.90 -14.36 1.32
C PHE A 103 -1.96 -13.49 0.49
N MET A 104 -2.33 -13.24 -0.75
CA MET A 104 -1.59 -12.38 -1.67
C MET A 104 -2.42 -11.13 -1.93
N HIS A 105 -1.78 -9.95 -1.90
CA HIS A 105 -2.35 -8.66 -2.31
C HIS A 105 -1.40 -7.98 -3.30
N LEU A 106 -1.99 -7.38 -4.33
CA LEU A 106 -1.30 -6.65 -5.38
C LEU A 106 -2.00 -5.33 -5.69
N ASN A 107 -1.22 -4.43 -6.29
CA ASN A 107 -1.64 -3.10 -6.74
C ASN A 107 -2.09 -2.21 -5.57
N GLN A 108 -3.06 -1.33 -5.82
CA GLN A 108 -3.51 -0.28 -4.90
C GLN A 108 -4.88 0.28 -5.31
N ARG A 109 -5.52 1.04 -4.39
CA ARG A 109 -6.77 1.79 -4.62
C ARG A 109 -7.82 0.95 -5.33
N TYR A 110 -8.26 1.37 -6.52
CA TYR A 110 -9.35 0.77 -7.30
C TYR A 110 -8.90 -0.40 -8.19
N ASP A 111 -7.61 -0.75 -8.17
CA ASP A 111 -7.06 -1.81 -9.01
C ASP A 111 -6.45 -2.97 -8.24
N ILE A 112 -6.84 -3.13 -6.96
CA ILE A 112 -6.39 -4.21 -6.09
C ILE A 112 -6.61 -5.60 -6.71
N TRP A 113 -5.72 -6.51 -6.40
CA TRP A 113 -5.84 -7.91 -6.77
C TRP A 113 -5.38 -8.80 -5.64
N CYS A 114 -6.33 -9.49 -5.00
CA CYS A 114 -6.02 -10.39 -3.90
C CYS A 114 -6.36 -11.83 -4.23
N ARG A 115 -5.62 -12.76 -3.61
CA ARG A 115 -5.90 -14.19 -3.64
C ARG A 115 -5.73 -14.79 -2.25
N LEU A 116 -6.57 -15.76 -1.94
CA LEU A 116 -6.39 -16.67 -0.82
C LEU A 116 -6.01 -18.05 -1.35
N SER A 117 -5.03 -18.72 -0.74
CA SER A 117 -4.60 -20.06 -1.13
C SER A 117 -5.51 -21.15 -0.57
N LYS A 118 -5.59 -22.28 -1.28
CA LYS A 118 -6.28 -23.49 -0.80
C LYS A 118 -5.66 -24.02 0.50
N GLU A 119 -4.36 -23.81 0.69
CA GLU A 119 -3.66 -24.20 1.91
C GLU A 119 -4.11 -23.38 3.11
N ALA A 120 -4.14 -22.05 2.99
CA ALA A 120 -4.59 -21.16 4.06
C ALA A 120 -6.05 -21.44 4.44
N PHE A 121 -6.92 -21.63 3.45
CA PHE A 121 -8.31 -22.00 3.69
C PHE A 121 -8.41 -23.33 4.46
N LYS A 122 -7.68 -24.37 4.03
CA LYS A 122 -7.64 -25.69 4.73
C LYS A 122 -7.11 -25.61 6.16
N LYS A 123 -6.19 -24.67 6.44
CA LYS A 123 -5.69 -24.38 7.80
C LYS A 123 -6.71 -23.66 8.68
N GLY A 124 -7.84 -23.22 8.12
CA GLY A 124 -8.94 -22.57 8.83
C GLY A 124 -9.04 -21.07 8.59
N PHE A 125 -8.28 -20.49 7.65
CA PHE A 125 -8.43 -19.09 7.26
C PHE A 125 -9.65 -18.95 6.34
N ASP A 126 -10.84 -19.00 6.93
CA ASP A 126 -12.14 -19.08 6.25
C ASP A 126 -13.03 -17.86 6.52
N SER A 127 -12.49 -16.80 7.14
CA SER A 127 -13.20 -15.55 7.42
C SER A 127 -12.28 -14.33 7.30
N PHE A 128 -12.81 -13.24 6.74
CA PHE A 128 -12.15 -11.93 6.75
C PHE A 128 -11.92 -11.39 8.16
N THR A 129 -12.59 -11.92 9.18
CA THR A 129 -12.34 -11.59 10.59
C THR A 129 -10.86 -11.78 10.96
N TYR A 130 -10.20 -12.82 10.44
CA TYR A 130 -8.79 -13.06 10.70
C TYR A 130 -7.91 -11.98 10.06
N LEU A 131 -8.19 -11.61 8.81
CA LEU A 131 -7.47 -10.55 8.11
C LEU A 131 -7.66 -9.20 8.82
N GLY A 132 -8.89 -8.87 9.23
CA GLY A 132 -9.20 -7.65 9.98
C GLY A 132 -8.44 -7.57 11.30
N LYS A 133 -8.34 -8.67 12.05
CA LYS A 133 -7.53 -8.74 13.28
C LYS A 133 -6.06 -8.48 13.02
N VAL A 134 -5.52 -9.06 11.94
CA VAL A 134 -4.11 -8.84 11.55
C VAL A 134 -3.88 -7.37 11.21
N LEU A 135 -4.72 -6.79 10.35
CA LEU A 135 -4.65 -5.37 10.00
C LEU A 135 -4.69 -4.48 11.23
N ILE A 136 -5.70 -4.64 12.11
CA ILE A 136 -5.85 -3.82 13.32
C ILE A 136 -4.59 -3.87 14.19
N ARG A 137 -4.03 -5.07 14.41
CA ARG A 137 -2.85 -5.24 15.27
C ARG A 137 -1.60 -4.65 14.64
N LEU A 138 -1.39 -4.83 13.33
CA LEU A 138 -0.23 -4.30 12.62
C LEU A 138 -0.30 -2.78 12.52
N TYR A 139 -1.47 -2.20 12.20
CA TYR A 139 -1.65 -0.75 12.18
C TYR A 139 -1.34 -0.10 13.53
N LYS A 140 -1.88 -0.62 14.64
CA LYS A 140 -1.58 -0.07 15.97
C LYS A 140 -0.12 -0.22 16.37
N ALA A 141 0.55 -1.26 15.89
CA ALA A 141 1.97 -1.48 16.17
C ALA A 141 2.87 -0.54 15.36
N ASP A 142 2.58 -0.34 14.07
CA ASP A 142 3.40 0.44 13.15
C ASP A 142 3.09 1.94 13.20
N PHE A 143 1.86 2.31 13.59
CA PHE A 143 1.41 3.69 13.77
C PHE A 143 0.85 3.89 15.18
N PRO A 144 1.71 4.14 16.19
CA PRO A 144 1.26 4.40 17.57
C PRO A 144 0.30 5.60 17.71
N ILE A 145 0.24 6.47 16.70
CA ILE A 145 -0.69 7.59 16.60
C ILE A 145 -2.15 7.17 16.30
N ILE A 146 -2.38 5.92 15.90
CA ILE A 146 -3.71 5.36 15.70
C ILE A 146 -4.27 4.91 17.06
N GLU A 147 -5.18 5.70 17.62
CA GLU A 147 -5.84 5.41 18.89
C GLU A 147 -7.00 4.41 18.70
N LYS A 148 -7.82 4.63 17.67
CA LYS A 148 -8.93 3.77 17.28
C LYS A 148 -8.83 3.34 15.82
N ILE A 149 -9.23 2.11 15.54
CA ILE A 149 -9.29 1.57 14.18
C ILE A 149 -10.47 0.62 14.03
N GLN A 150 -11.12 0.66 12.87
CA GLN A 150 -12.08 -0.36 12.42
C GLN A 150 -11.80 -0.75 10.98
N VAL A 151 -12.19 -1.96 10.60
CA VAL A 151 -12.00 -2.49 9.26
C VAL A 151 -13.32 -3.02 8.73
N THR A 152 -13.69 -2.64 7.51
CA THR A 152 -14.86 -3.17 6.81
C THR A 152 -14.43 -3.89 5.54
N PHE A 153 -14.85 -5.13 5.39
CA PHE A 153 -14.73 -5.90 4.15
C PHE A 153 -16.08 -5.96 3.45
N ILE A 154 -16.09 -5.71 2.15
CA ILE A 154 -17.32 -5.62 1.36
C ILE A 154 -17.17 -6.56 0.17
N THR A 155 -18.03 -7.58 0.12
CA THR A 155 -18.10 -8.58 -0.95
C THR A 155 -19.47 -8.61 -1.61
N ASP A 156 -20.46 -7.90 -1.07
CA ASP A 156 -21.73 -7.66 -1.74
C ASP A 156 -21.48 -6.84 -3.03
N PRO A 157 -21.82 -7.36 -4.22
CA PRO A 157 -21.49 -6.68 -5.47
C PRO A 157 -22.09 -5.28 -5.62
N LYS A 158 -23.30 -5.04 -5.08
CA LYS A 158 -23.97 -3.74 -5.20
C LYS A 158 -23.31 -2.72 -4.28
N GLU A 159 -22.95 -3.13 -3.08
CA GLU A 159 -22.28 -2.26 -2.13
C GLU A 159 -20.85 -1.95 -2.57
N VAL A 160 -20.11 -2.91 -3.13
CA VAL A 160 -18.79 -2.64 -3.72
C VAL A 160 -18.90 -1.65 -4.87
N GLU A 161 -19.86 -1.82 -5.78
CA GLU A 161 -20.07 -0.86 -6.88
C GLU A 161 -20.40 0.55 -6.35
N ARG A 162 -21.31 0.65 -5.37
CA ARG A 162 -21.69 1.95 -4.77
C ARG A 162 -20.49 2.66 -4.17
N MET A 163 -19.74 1.97 -3.30
CA MET A 163 -18.59 2.56 -2.62
C MET A 163 -17.38 2.77 -3.53
N TYR A 164 -17.24 1.97 -4.60
CA TYR A 164 -16.20 2.17 -5.63
C TYR A 164 -16.25 3.59 -6.20
N TYR A 165 -17.43 4.09 -6.58
CA TYR A 165 -17.56 5.46 -7.10
C TYR A 165 -17.29 6.54 -6.06
N GLU A 166 -17.55 6.26 -4.78
CA GLU A 166 -17.17 7.16 -3.68
C GLU A 166 -15.66 7.18 -3.47
N ALA A 167 -15.02 6.02 -3.50
CA ALA A 167 -13.58 5.86 -3.40
C ALA A 167 -12.86 6.61 -4.53
N LEU A 168 -13.35 6.49 -5.78
CA LEU A 168 -12.80 7.23 -6.92
C LEU A 168 -12.80 8.76 -6.70
N LYS A 169 -13.87 9.32 -6.12
CA LYS A 169 -13.93 10.76 -5.81
C LYS A 169 -12.88 11.17 -4.78
N ILE A 170 -12.62 10.30 -3.81
CA ILE A 170 -11.62 10.53 -2.76
C ILE A 170 -10.21 10.47 -3.36
N TYR A 171 -9.92 9.46 -4.18
CA TYR A 171 -8.63 9.37 -4.87
C TYR A 171 -8.38 10.59 -5.76
N GLU A 172 -9.38 11.00 -6.54
CA GLU A 172 -9.30 12.18 -7.39
C GLU A 172 -9.03 13.46 -6.59
N ALA A 173 -9.63 13.59 -5.40
CA ALA A 173 -9.37 14.71 -4.50
C ALA A 173 -7.95 14.68 -3.91
N ARG A 174 -7.41 13.50 -3.61
CA ARG A 174 -6.00 13.33 -3.18
C ARG A 174 -5.05 13.70 -4.31
N ASP A 175 -5.27 13.16 -5.51
CA ASP A 175 -4.43 13.41 -6.68
C ASP A 175 -4.56 14.87 -7.17
N ALA A 176 -5.71 15.52 -6.97
CA ALA A 176 -5.88 16.95 -7.26
C ALA A 176 -4.89 17.84 -6.50
N LYS A 177 -4.50 17.47 -5.28
CA LYS A 177 -3.48 18.19 -4.51
C LYS A 177 -2.08 18.04 -5.13
N ALA A 178 -1.83 16.91 -5.80
CA ALA A 178 -0.58 16.66 -6.52
C ALA A 178 -0.51 17.42 -7.86
N ARG A 179 -1.67 17.70 -8.49
CA ARG A 179 -1.72 18.39 -9.78
C ARG A 179 -1.26 19.85 -9.66
N GLY A 180 -0.17 20.16 -10.38
CA GLY A 180 0.31 21.53 -10.58
C GLY A 180 1.63 21.84 -9.89
N LEU A 181 2.11 20.99 -8.98
CA LEU A 181 3.46 21.09 -8.43
C LEU A 181 4.45 20.43 -9.39
N LYS A 182 5.43 21.19 -9.87
CA LYS A 182 6.50 20.66 -10.72
C LYS A 182 7.73 20.29 -9.91
N ASP A 183 8.55 19.45 -10.51
CA ASP A 183 9.84 19.09 -9.95
C ASP A 183 10.76 20.31 -9.77
N GLU A 184 10.65 21.33 -10.62
CA GLU A 184 11.41 22.58 -10.48
C GLU A 184 10.93 23.45 -9.32
N ASP A 185 9.69 23.28 -8.86
CA ASP A 185 9.08 24.09 -7.80
C ASP A 185 9.46 23.62 -6.39
N VAL A 186 10.22 22.53 -6.28
CA VAL A 186 10.64 21.93 -5.00
C VAL A 186 12.15 21.76 -4.91
N ASP A 187 12.70 21.89 -3.70
CA ASP A 187 14.11 21.64 -3.39
C ASP A 187 14.37 20.24 -2.84
N GLU A 188 13.31 19.44 -2.69
CA GLU A 188 13.35 18.13 -2.07
C GLU A 188 12.44 17.13 -2.79
N PHE A 189 12.93 15.89 -2.84
CA PHE A 189 12.19 14.70 -3.23
C PHE A 189 12.05 13.78 -2.02
N TYR A 190 11.38 12.65 -2.22
CA TYR A 190 11.21 11.65 -1.19
C TYR A 190 11.72 10.29 -1.65
N GLY A 191 12.31 9.55 -0.73
CA GLY A 191 12.77 8.19 -0.94
C GLY A 191 11.85 7.20 -0.25
N CYS A 192 11.73 6.00 -0.80
CA CYS A 192 11.02 4.90 -0.16
C CYS A 192 11.82 3.59 -0.26
N ILE A 193 11.95 2.89 0.87
CA ILE A 193 12.62 1.58 0.98
C ILE A 193 11.71 0.48 1.55
N LEU A 194 10.38 0.69 1.54
CA LEU A 194 9.42 -0.31 2.04
C LEU A 194 9.65 -1.70 1.44
N CYS A 195 9.88 -1.75 0.12
CA CYS A 195 10.04 -3.01 -0.60
C CYS A 195 11.43 -3.66 -0.46
N GLN A 196 12.30 -3.17 0.43
CA GLN A 196 13.62 -3.80 0.66
C GLN A 196 13.53 -5.15 1.39
N SER A 197 12.38 -5.49 1.97
CA SER A 197 12.09 -6.82 2.50
C SER A 197 12.27 -7.93 1.46
N PHE A 198 11.93 -7.66 0.19
CA PHE A 198 12.07 -8.61 -0.93
C PHE A 198 12.94 -8.11 -2.09
N ALA A 199 13.27 -6.81 -2.15
CA ALA A 199 14.22 -6.23 -3.10
C ALA A 199 15.28 -5.39 -2.37
N PRO A 200 16.28 -6.00 -1.71
CA PRO A 200 17.13 -5.36 -0.70
C PRO A 200 17.92 -4.13 -1.16
N THR A 201 18.20 -4.00 -2.45
CA THR A 201 18.95 -2.88 -3.03
C THR A 201 18.07 -1.83 -3.70
N HIS A 202 16.76 -2.06 -3.76
CA HIS A 202 15.82 -1.13 -4.39
C HIS A 202 15.60 0.12 -3.53
N VAL A 203 15.53 1.28 -4.18
CA VAL A 203 15.18 2.56 -3.56
C VAL A 203 14.25 3.27 -4.53
N CYS A 204 13.03 3.59 -4.10
CA CYS A 204 12.14 4.48 -4.82
C CYS A 204 12.54 5.94 -4.62
N VAL A 205 12.55 6.75 -5.68
CA VAL A 205 12.68 8.21 -5.68
C VAL A 205 11.39 8.78 -6.23
N ILE A 206 10.72 9.57 -5.39
CA ILE A 206 9.38 10.10 -5.57
C ILE A 206 9.48 11.61 -5.70
N THR A 207 8.97 12.14 -6.80
CA THR A 207 8.95 13.57 -7.11
C THR A 207 7.51 14.05 -7.31
N PRO A 208 7.24 15.37 -7.34
CA PRO A 208 5.90 15.87 -7.67
C PRO A 208 5.34 15.28 -8.98
N GLN A 209 6.20 15.04 -9.97
CA GLN A 209 5.81 14.54 -11.29
C GLN A 209 6.08 13.05 -11.52
N ARG A 210 6.60 12.35 -10.51
CA ARG A 210 6.90 10.91 -10.56
C ARG A 210 6.51 10.23 -9.24
N TYR A 211 5.37 9.56 -9.26
CA TYR A 211 4.92 8.70 -8.15
C TYR A 211 5.89 7.55 -7.89
N SER A 212 5.76 6.90 -6.74
CA SER A 212 6.42 5.61 -6.50
C SER A 212 6.03 4.59 -7.56
N ASN A 213 6.91 3.63 -7.85
CA ASN A 213 6.66 2.62 -8.88
C ASN A 213 5.38 1.78 -8.64
N CYS A 214 4.92 1.68 -7.39
CA CYS A 214 3.68 1.00 -7.04
C CYS A 214 2.40 1.82 -7.28
N GLY A 215 2.52 3.08 -7.75
CA GLY A 215 1.39 3.98 -7.97
C GLY A 215 0.75 4.57 -6.71
N ALA A 216 1.15 4.10 -5.51
CA ALA A 216 0.42 4.36 -4.28
C ALA A 216 0.95 5.51 -3.42
N ILE A 217 2.19 5.98 -3.63
CA ILE A 217 2.82 7.00 -2.80
C ILE A 217 3.20 8.20 -3.68
N SER A 218 2.50 9.31 -3.44
CA SER A 218 2.80 10.60 -4.05
C SER A 218 3.92 11.34 -3.31
N TRP A 219 4.38 12.46 -3.87
CA TRP A 219 5.30 13.36 -3.17
C TRP A 219 4.72 13.91 -1.85
N PHE A 220 3.40 14.20 -1.83
CA PHE A 220 2.72 14.68 -0.63
C PHE A 220 2.65 13.61 0.45
N ASP A 221 2.38 12.36 0.07
CA ASP A 221 2.43 11.20 0.97
C ASP A 221 3.85 11.05 1.55
N GLY A 222 4.88 11.19 0.70
CA GLY A 222 6.29 11.17 1.12
C GLY A 222 6.63 12.23 2.17
N ARG A 223 6.15 13.46 1.95
CA ARG A 223 6.27 14.58 2.88
C ARG A 223 5.55 14.32 4.19
N ALA A 224 4.32 13.81 4.16
CA ALA A 224 3.55 13.53 5.36
C ALA A 224 4.20 12.38 6.18
N ALA A 225 4.56 11.28 5.52
CA ALA A 225 5.20 10.12 6.16
C ALA A 225 6.51 10.47 6.86
N SER A 226 7.42 11.18 6.16
CA SER A 226 8.74 11.52 6.73
C SER A 226 8.69 12.52 7.88
N LYS A 227 7.59 13.29 8.01
CA LYS A 227 7.34 14.15 9.18
C LYS A 227 6.86 13.35 10.38
N VAL A 228 5.97 12.38 10.14
CA VAL A 228 5.39 11.54 11.20
C VAL A 228 6.41 10.53 11.73
N ASP A 229 7.14 9.87 10.84
CA ASP A 229 8.20 8.94 11.19
C ASP A 229 9.50 9.28 10.45
N PRO A 230 10.33 10.19 11.00
CA PRO A 230 11.60 10.59 10.39
C PRO A 230 12.63 9.47 10.27
N LYS A 231 12.47 8.36 11.00
CA LYS A 231 13.34 7.18 10.95
C LYS A 231 12.74 6.05 10.13
N GLY A 232 11.55 6.27 9.58
CA GLY A 232 10.79 5.29 8.83
C GLY A 232 11.38 4.98 7.45
N PRO A 233 10.69 4.10 6.70
CA PRO A 233 11.12 3.67 5.39
C PRO A 233 10.90 4.74 4.30
N ILE A 234 10.21 5.83 4.62
CA ILE A 234 9.98 6.97 3.74
C ILE A 234 10.72 8.17 4.30
N PHE A 235 11.60 8.77 3.49
CA PHE A 235 12.55 9.78 3.98
C PHE A 235 12.76 10.90 2.96
N ARG A 236 13.19 12.06 3.47
CA ARG A 236 13.50 13.24 2.66
C ARG A 236 14.80 13.06 1.87
N ILE A 237 14.79 13.46 0.60
CA ILE A 237 15.97 13.55 -0.27
C ILE A 237 16.16 15.02 -0.68
N PRO A 238 17.13 15.74 -0.12
CA PRO A 238 17.52 17.04 -0.68
C PRO A 238 17.99 16.84 -2.12
N LYS A 239 17.48 17.63 -3.09
CA LYS A 239 17.81 17.44 -4.51
C LYS A 239 19.31 17.60 -4.77
N GLY A 240 19.91 18.65 -4.20
CA GLY A 240 21.29 19.02 -4.50
C GLY A 240 21.43 19.62 -5.90
N GLU A 241 22.62 19.51 -6.48
CA GLU A 241 22.93 20.06 -7.81
C GLU A 241 22.23 19.25 -8.91
N CYS A 242 21.64 19.94 -9.88
CA CYS A 242 21.13 19.31 -11.09
C CYS A 242 22.30 18.98 -12.02
N LEU A 243 22.56 17.70 -12.25
CA LEU A 243 23.65 17.20 -13.08
C LEU A 243 23.22 16.96 -14.53
N ASP A 244 21.95 16.59 -14.73
CA ASP A 244 21.34 16.38 -16.05
C ASP A 244 19.86 16.79 -15.99
N PRO A 245 19.48 17.97 -16.50
CA PRO A 245 18.10 18.46 -16.45
C PRO A 245 17.16 17.69 -17.39
N VAL A 246 17.67 17.00 -18.41
CA VAL A 246 16.85 16.21 -19.35
C VAL A 246 16.63 14.81 -18.78
N GLY A 247 17.70 14.18 -18.30
CA GLY A 247 17.64 12.87 -17.65
C GLY A 247 17.05 12.89 -16.24
N GLY A 248 16.95 14.06 -15.61
CA GLY A 248 16.52 14.20 -14.22
C GLY A 248 17.53 13.62 -13.24
N GLU A 249 18.81 13.95 -13.41
CA GLU A 249 19.89 13.51 -12.51
C GLU A 249 20.26 14.60 -11.52
N TYR A 250 20.31 14.25 -10.25
CA TYR A 250 20.65 15.18 -9.18
C TYR A 250 21.66 14.57 -8.21
N SER A 251 22.62 15.38 -7.76
CA SER A 251 23.72 14.88 -6.93
C SER A 251 23.26 14.39 -5.56
N GLY A 252 22.25 15.05 -4.96
CA GLY A 252 21.67 14.64 -3.68
C GLY A 252 20.89 13.33 -3.80
N VAL A 253 20.17 13.13 -4.91
CA VAL A 253 19.47 11.87 -5.20
C VAL A 253 20.48 10.72 -5.36
N ASN A 254 21.53 10.91 -6.16
CA ASN A 254 22.58 9.90 -6.35
C ASN A 254 23.23 9.48 -5.03
N LYS A 255 23.56 10.46 -4.18
CA LYS A 255 24.16 10.20 -2.86
C LYS A 255 23.25 9.34 -1.98
N ILE A 256 21.98 9.71 -1.85
CA ILE A 256 21.04 9.00 -0.97
C ILE A 256 20.71 7.61 -1.53
N VAL A 257 20.49 7.49 -2.84
CA VAL A 257 20.25 6.18 -3.47
C VAL A 257 21.44 5.26 -3.29
N GLN A 258 22.68 5.76 -3.41
CA GLN A 258 23.88 4.97 -3.14
C GLN A 258 23.96 4.48 -1.71
N GLU A 259 23.68 5.35 -0.73
CA GLU A 259 23.65 4.98 0.68
C GLU A 259 22.58 3.92 0.96
N LYS A 260 21.35 4.18 0.53
CA LYS A 260 20.17 3.35 0.83
C LYS A 260 20.11 2.05 0.04
N SER A 261 20.84 1.94 -1.08
CA SER A 261 20.98 0.71 -1.85
C SER A 261 22.20 -0.13 -1.46
N LEU A 262 22.85 0.18 -0.33
CA LEU A 262 24.08 -0.50 0.12
C LEU A 262 25.22 -0.41 -0.91
N GLY A 263 25.27 0.70 -1.66
CA GLY A 263 26.26 0.97 -2.69
C GLY A 263 25.99 0.31 -4.05
N ALA A 264 24.90 -0.46 -4.20
CA ALA A 264 24.57 -1.15 -5.44
C ALA A 264 24.20 -0.19 -6.58
N ILE A 265 23.49 0.90 -6.26
CA ILE A 265 23.02 1.88 -7.24
C ILE A 265 23.76 3.20 -6.99
N LYS A 266 24.60 3.63 -7.93
CA LYS A 266 25.42 4.86 -7.77
C LYS A 266 24.79 6.09 -8.41
N ARG A 267 23.94 5.89 -9.41
CA ARG A 267 23.35 6.95 -10.23
C ARG A 267 21.93 6.56 -10.60
N VAL A 268 21.05 7.55 -10.66
CA VAL A 268 19.69 7.39 -11.18
C VAL A 268 19.31 8.62 -12.02
N GLN A 269 18.70 8.35 -13.16
CA GLN A 269 18.13 9.36 -14.05
C GLN A 269 16.61 9.15 -14.08
N LEU A 270 15.87 10.11 -13.55
CA LEU A 270 14.43 10.00 -13.31
C LEU A 270 13.58 10.10 -14.59
N TYR A 271 14.13 10.51 -15.72
CA TYR A 271 13.37 10.79 -16.94
C TYR A 271 13.87 10.04 -18.18
N THR A 272 14.62 8.96 -17.99
CA THR A 272 15.06 8.09 -19.09
C THR A 272 15.10 6.62 -18.70
N ALA A 273 14.81 5.76 -19.67
CA ALA A 273 14.92 4.30 -19.54
C ALA A 273 16.28 3.75 -20.02
N PHE A 274 17.14 4.57 -20.65
CA PHE A 274 18.24 4.05 -21.49
C PHE A 274 19.61 3.94 -20.81
N LYS A 275 19.87 4.70 -19.73
CA LYS A 275 21.21 4.78 -19.11
C LYS A 275 21.22 4.28 -17.67
N TYR A 276 20.77 5.13 -16.76
CA TYR A 276 20.71 4.84 -15.33
C TYR A 276 19.26 4.85 -14.87
N PRO A 277 18.42 3.93 -15.39
CA PRO A 277 17.02 3.95 -15.05
C PRO A 277 16.84 3.69 -13.56
N HIS A 278 15.77 4.25 -13.03
CA HIS A 278 15.28 3.92 -11.71
C HIS A 278 14.98 2.42 -11.61
N THR A 279 15.46 1.75 -10.56
CA THR A 279 15.25 0.30 -10.39
C THR A 279 13.79 -0.02 -10.04
N SER A 280 13.44 -1.30 -10.09
CA SER A 280 12.13 -1.79 -9.65
C SER A 280 12.28 -2.82 -8.55
N CYS A 281 11.29 -2.89 -7.67
CA CYS A 281 11.10 -4.00 -6.75
C CYS A 281 10.26 -5.10 -7.42
N GLY A 282 9.02 -5.28 -7.00
CA GLY A 282 8.15 -6.38 -7.46
C GLY A 282 6.66 -6.06 -7.39
N CYS A 283 6.30 -4.80 -7.15
CA CYS A 283 4.94 -4.30 -7.04
C CYS A 283 4.65 -3.15 -8.01
N PHE A 284 5.42 -3.04 -9.10
CA PHE A 284 5.17 -2.07 -10.16
C PHE A 284 3.91 -2.45 -10.95
N GLU A 285 3.12 -1.45 -11.35
CA GLU A 285 1.88 -1.67 -12.10
C GLU A 285 2.13 -1.88 -13.61
N ALA A 286 3.18 -1.25 -14.16
CA ALA A 286 3.60 -1.34 -15.56
C ALA A 286 5.12 -1.13 -15.72
#